data_AF-A8H672-F1
#
_entry.id   AF-A8H672-F1
#
_cell.length_a   1.000
_cell.length_b   1.000
_cell.length_c   1.000
_cell.angle_alpha   90.00
_cell.angle_beta   90.00
_cell.angle_gamma   90.00
#
_symmetry.space_group_name_H-M   'P 1'
#
loop_
_entity.id
_entity.type
_entity.pdbx_description
1 polymer ?
#
loop_
_entity_poly.entity_id
_entity_poly.type
_entity_poly.pdbx_seq_one_letter_code
_entity_poly.pdbx_strand_id
1 'polypeptide(L)'
;MKQSPCVAKCGLNDEDYCMGCYRHIDEIVGWGSASDERKAQIWQNLAERKALMQGGENSAILSRAKWLEAEKRLKPAESDEIS
;
A
#
# COMPACT_ATOMS: atom_id res chain seq x y z
N MET A 1 1.14 8.57 -17.05
CA MET A 1 0.52 8.87 -15.73
C MET A 1 -0.51 7.78 -15.43
N LYS A 2 -0.20 6.80 -14.57
CA LYS A 2 -1.19 5.79 -14.16
C LYS A 2 -2.11 6.35 -13.07
N GLN A 3 -3.41 6.26 -13.28
CA GLN A 3 -4.40 6.67 -12.29
C GLN A 3 -4.25 5.82 -11.01
N SER A 4 -4.50 6.44 -9.86
CA SER A 4 -4.52 5.70 -8.59
C SER A 4 -5.77 4.82 -8.54
N PRO A 5 -5.66 3.52 -8.19
CA PRO A 5 -6.81 2.61 -8.05
C PRO A 5 -7.63 2.86 -6.78
N CYS A 6 -7.47 4.02 -6.14
CA CYS A 6 -8.16 4.35 -4.90
C CYS A 6 -9.65 4.60 -5.15
N VAL A 7 -10.51 3.95 -4.36
CA VAL A 7 -11.97 4.10 -4.40
C VAL A 7 -12.52 4.92 -3.23
N ALA A 8 -11.65 5.69 -2.56
CA ALA A 8 -11.95 6.50 -1.37
C ALA A 8 -12.60 5.75 -0.19
N LYS A 9 -12.44 4.42 -0.14
CA LYS A 9 -12.81 3.57 1.00
C LYS A 9 -11.53 3.02 1.62
N CYS A 10 -10.99 3.76 2.57
CA CYS A 10 -9.76 3.38 3.26
C CYS A 10 -10.09 2.58 4.52
N GLY A 11 -9.59 1.35 4.57
CA GLY A 11 -9.55 0.49 5.75
C GLY A 11 -8.69 -0.71 5.39
N LEU A 12 -7.94 -1.22 6.36
CA LEU A 12 -7.00 -2.33 6.18
C LEU A 12 -7.59 -3.61 6.76
N ASN A 13 -7.21 -4.76 6.20
CA ASN A 13 -7.36 -6.05 6.87
C ASN A 13 -6.19 -6.31 7.82
N ASP A 14 -6.16 -7.51 8.43
CA ASP A 14 -5.12 -7.92 9.38
C ASP A 14 -3.72 -8.01 8.75
N GLU A 15 -3.65 -8.14 7.43
CA GLU A 15 -2.42 -8.20 6.63
C GLU A 15 -2.04 -6.83 6.03
N ASP A 16 -2.62 -5.73 6.53
CA ASP A 16 -2.36 -4.37 6.06
C ASP A 16 -2.69 -4.12 4.57
N TYR A 17 -3.60 -4.92 3.98
CA TYR A 17 -4.19 -4.68 2.67
C TYR A 17 -5.49 -3.87 2.78
N CYS A 18 -5.63 -2.86 1.93
CA CYS A 18 -6.84 -2.07 1.87
C CYS A 18 -7.97 -2.83 1.17
N MET A 19 -9.09 -3.14 1.82
CA MET A 19 -10.14 -3.94 1.16
C MET A 19 -10.97 -3.17 0.13
N GLY A 20 -10.79 -1.85 0.04
CA GLY A 20 -11.37 -1.04 -1.03
C GLY A 20 -10.57 -1.12 -2.33
N CYS A 21 -9.26 -0.89 -2.26
CA CYS A 21 -8.39 -0.81 -3.44
C CYS A 21 -7.39 -1.97 -3.60
N TYR A 22 -7.38 -2.92 -2.66
CA TYR A 22 -6.54 -4.13 -2.61
C TYR A 22 -5.02 -3.88 -2.58
N ARG A 23 -4.62 -2.65 -2.26
CA ARG A 23 -3.22 -2.27 -2.11
C ARG A 23 -2.74 -2.51 -0.70
N HIS A 24 -1.51 -2.97 -0.57
CA HIS A 24 -0.82 -2.98 0.72
C HIS A 24 -0.51 -1.54 1.15
N ILE A 25 -0.47 -1.27 2.45
CA ILE A 25 -0.11 0.06 2.97
C ILE A 25 1.24 0.55 2.42
N ASP A 26 2.23 -0.33 2.27
CA ASP A 26 3.54 0.05 1.72
C ASP A 26 3.43 0.54 0.26
N GLU A 27 2.53 -0.07 -0.51
CA GLU A 27 2.28 0.38 -1.87
C GLU A 27 1.58 1.75 -1.84
N ILE A 28 0.64 1.97 -0.92
CA ILE A 28 -0.10 3.24 -0.75
C ILE A 28 0.87 4.38 -0.41
N VAL A 29 1.70 4.18 0.61
CA VAL A 29 2.70 5.15 1.07
C VAL A 29 3.76 5.41 -0.01
N GLY A 30 4.26 4.36 -0.66
CA GLY A 30 5.30 4.47 -1.69
C GLY A 30 4.79 4.92 -3.07
N TRP A 31 3.51 5.20 -3.25
CA TRP A 31 2.95 5.48 -4.58
C TRP A 31 3.56 6.70 -5.27
N GLY A 32 3.78 7.77 -4.49
CA GLY A 32 4.29 9.04 -5.00
C GLY A 32 5.70 8.90 -5.58
N SER A 33 6.53 8.07 -4.95
CA SER A 33 7.92 7.80 -5.34
C SER A 33 8.08 6.56 -6.24
N ALA A 34 7.03 5.76 -6.44
CA ALA A 34 7.09 4.57 -7.27
C ALA A 34 7.30 4.91 -8.76
N SER A 35 8.19 4.15 -9.42
CA SER A 35 8.40 4.20 -10.87
C SER A 35 7.17 3.71 -11.63
N ASP A 36 7.08 4.01 -12.92
CA ASP A 36 5.94 3.59 -13.75
C ASP A 36 5.88 2.06 -13.90
N GLU A 37 7.01 1.37 -13.89
CA GLU A 37 7.11 -0.10 -13.86
C GLU A 37 6.54 -0.63 -12.55
N ARG A 38 6.92 -0.04 -11.41
CA ARG A 38 6.39 -0.46 -10.11
C ARG A 38 4.88 -0.22 -10.03
N LYS A 39 4.41 0.93 -10.53
CA LYS A 39 2.96 1.22 -10.64
C LYS A 39 2.27 0.19 -11.53
N ALA A 40 2.89 -0.25 -12.62
CA ALA A 40 2.36 -1.31 -13.48
C ALA A 40 2.24 -2.65 -12.77
N GLN A 41 3.27 -3.05 -12.03
CA GLN A 41 3.25 -4.28 -11.26
C GLN A 41 2.17 -4.27 -10.19
N ILE A 42 2.02 -3.15 -9.47
CA ILE A 42 0.94 -2.98 -8.49
C ILE A 42 -0.42 -3.24 -9.17
N TRP A 43 -0.68 -2.60 -10.31
CA TRP A 43 -1.95 -2.78 -11.04
C TRP A 43 -2.22 -4.24 -11.45
N GLN A 44 -1.20 -5.00 -11.87
CA GLN A 44 -1.36 -6.43 -12.17
C GLN A 44 -1.72 -7.22 -10.91
N ASN A 45 -0.98 -6.99 -9.82
CA ASN A 45 -1.21 -7.65 -8.55
C ASN A 45 -2.61 -7.34 -7.98
N LEU A 46 -3.15 -6.15 -8.22
CA LEU A 46 -4.50 -5.78 -7.76
C LEU A 46 -5.60 -6.62 -8.41
N ALA A 47 -5.46 -6.94 -9.70
CA ALA A 47 -6.44 -7.78 -10.39
C ALA A 47 -6.47 -9.19 -9.76
N GLU A 48 -5.31 -9.75 -9.46
CA GLU A 48 -5.16 -11.05 -8.82
C GLU A 48 -5.65 -11.04 -7.37
N ARG A 49 -5.22 -10.07 -6.55
CA ARG A 49 -5.67 -9.93 -5.16
C ARG A 49 -7.18 -9.74 -5.07
N LYS A 50 -7.77 -8.96 -5.97
CA LYS A 50 -9.23 -8.78 -6.02
C LYS A 50 -9.95 -10.09 -6.31
N ALA A 51 -9.38 -10.98 -7.12
CA ALA A 51 -9.95 -12.30 -7.39
C ALA A 51 -9.82 -13.25 -6.17
N LEU A 52 -8.71 -13.17 -5.44
CA LEU A 52 -8.43 -14.02 -4.28
C LEU A 52 -9.15 -13.57 -3.00
N MET A 53 -9.28 -12.25 -2.79
CA MET A 53 -9.74 -11.65 -1.52
C MET A 53 -11.18 -11.12 -1.61
N GLN A 54 -12.03 -11.69 -2.48
CA GLN A 54 -13.40 -11.21 -2.69
C GLN A 54 -14.19 -11.12 -1.38
N GLY A 55 -14.47 -9.89 -0.92
CA GLY A 55 -15.31 -9.65 0.25
C GLY A 55 -14.59 -9.55 1.60
N GLY A 56 -13.27 -9.33 1.62
CA GLY A 56 -12.57 -9.06 2.90
C GLY A 56 -13.11 -7.81 3.62
N GLU A 57 -13.15 -7.87 4.94
CA GLU A 57 -13.59 -6.77 5.80
C GLU A 57 -12.42 -5.89 6.22
N ASN A 58 -12.69 -4.59 6.40
CA ASN A 58 -11.72 -3.67 6.99
C ASN A 58 -11.73 -3.84 8.51
N SER A 59 -10.73 -4.52 9.06
CA SER A 59 -10.56 -4.69 10.51
C SER A 59 -9.82 -3.52 11.16
N ALA A 60 -9.05 -2.75 10.39
CA ALA A 60 -8.20 -1.66 10.90
C ALA A 60 -8.36 -0.35 10.11
N ILE A 61 -8.13 0.76 10.81
CA ILE A 61 -8.10 2.10 10.20
C ILE A 61 -6.69 2.36 9.69
N LEU A 62 -6.59 2.99 8.50
CA LEU A 62 -5.35 3.54 7.96
C LEU A 62 -4.88 4.74 8.80
N SER A 63 -4.38 4.47 10.01
CA SER A 63 -3.97 5.48 10.97
C SER A 63 -2.60 6.07 10.64
N ARG A 64 -2.29 7.23 11.22
CA ARG A 64 -0.96 7.84 11.11
C ARG A 64 0.16 6.92 11.61
N ALA A 65 -0.10 6.11 12.64
CA ALA A 65 0.88 5.16 13.16
C ALA A 65 1.25 4.11 12.09
N LYS A 66 0.24 3.48 11.48
CA LYS A 66 0.42 2.51 10.40
C LYS A 66 1.16 3.11 9.20
N TRP A 67 0.84 4.36 8.85
CA TRP A 67 1.53 5.10 7.79
C TRP A 67 3.03 5.25 8.08
N LEU A 68 3.38 5.67 9.31
CA LEU A 68 4.78 5.83 9.71
C LEU A 68 5.54 4.50 9.73
N GLU A 69 4.88 3.40 10.11
CA GLU A 69 5.48 2.05 10.05
C GLU A 69 5.79 1.64 8.61
N ALA A 70 4.86 1.89 7.69
CA ALA A 70 5.08 1.64 6.27
C ALA A 70 6.21 2.51 5.69
N GLU A 71 6.28 3.80 6.05
CA GLU A 71 7.40 4.66 5.67
C GLU A 71 8.74 4.12 6.17
N LYS A 72 8.80 3.62 7.41
CA LYS A 72 10.02 3.01 7.96
C LYS A 72 10.43 1.76 7.19
N ARG A 73 9.48 0.93 6.73
CA ARG A 73 9.76 -0.24 5.89
C ARG A 73 10.25 0.13 4.49
N LEU A 74 9.74 1.24 3.94
CA LEU A 74 10.05 1.70 2.59
C LEU A 74 11.33 2.51 2.49
N LYS A 75 11.74 3.19 3.57
CA LYS A 75 13.06 3.83 3.61
C LYS A 75 14.10 2.70 3.63
N PRO A 76 14.98 2.60 2.62
CA PRO A 76 16.18 1.79 2.79
C PRO A 76 16.91 2.31 4.02
N ALA A 77 17.49 1.42 4.81
CA ALA A 77 18.33 1.78 5.94
C ALA A 77 19.46 2.71 5.48
N GLU A 78 19.23 4.01 5.53
CA GLU A 78 20.24 5.05 5.36
C GLU A 78 19.98 6.13 6.41
N SER A 79 20.30 5.76 7.64
CA SER A 79 20.92 6.66 8.60
C SER A 79 21.70 5.82 9.60
N ASP A 80 22.54 4.89 9.11
CA ASP A 80 23.78 4.60 9.83
C ASP A 80 24.64 5.85 9.63
N GLU A 81 24.53 6.72 10.63
CA GLU A 81 25.60 7.56 11.15
C GLU A 81 26.41 8.40 10.15
N ILE A 82 25.99 9.67 10.03
CA ILE A 82 26.97 10.75 9.87
C ILE A 82 27.73 10.84 11.21
N SER A 83 28.98 10.40 11.24
CA SER A 83 30.07 11.14 11.91
C SER A 83 31.45 10.72 11.41
#